data_AF-A0A6L6J2F0-F1
#
_entry.id   AF-A0A6L6J2F0-F1
#
_cell.length_a   1.000
_cell.length_b   1.000
_cell.length_c   1.000
_cell.angle_alpha   90.00
_cell.angle_beta   90.00
_cell.angle_gamma   90.00
#
_symmetry.space_group_name_H-M   'P 1'
#
loop_
_entity.id
_entity.type
_entity.pdbx_description
1 polymer ?
#
loop_
_entity_poly.entity_id
_entity_poly.type
_entity_poly.pdbx_seq_one_letter_code
_entity_poly.pdbx_strand_id
1 'polypeptide(L)'
;MVDADALPTQSEKKCIFCGKPPKSKNKEHVVPKWLIGLTGDPKRIWHLGVETSDPNRKLRQFSAQQFQFPACTECNERYSDLEGRTKGFMVRLLEGGDLKASEWDDLLDWFDKVRVGLWLGNMLLNKDWPTPTPNFHIDERIGKKDRCLLVYPNRPEFRGLVMSGASDPVFMHKPSSFILAVNGLIFLNLSSEFLLSKNMGFPFPNEVSYRDERAYIENFSAESEMKTPVLDFPFHKPQVGVFQAILIEAAMNDEKYAALVESEYAASRMIGRHSMKSRICTFEDVGVKFHAPEEIVEKSNIPKNDLRPSSDYYAQLYHYRQYDLDVAKTHFPGNTKFLEFLKQYNLGALEQVGEL
;
A
#
# COMPACT_ATOMS: atom_id res chain seq x y z
N MET A 1 -4.74 -8.24 31.73
CA MET A 1 -3.70 -7.34 32.25
C MET A 1 -2.47 -7.59 31.42
N VAL A 2 -2.06 -6.62 30.61
CA VAL A 2 -0.82 -6.71 29.84
C VAL A 2 0.26 -6.18 30.77
N ASP A 3 1.29 -6.99 31.03
CA ASP A 3 2.42 -6.63 31.88
C ASP A 3 3.05 -5.33 31.38
N ALA A 4 3.00 -4.28 32.21
CA ALA A 4 3.49 -2.94 31.89
C ALA A 4 5.04 -2.85 31.89
N ASP A 5 5.73 -3.93 32.28
CA ASP A 5 7.19 -3.98 32.42
C ASP A 5 7.92 -4.68 31.26
N ALA A 6 7.22 -5.03 30.18
CA ALA A 6 7.83 -5.48 28.93
C ALA A 6 7.98 -4.34 27.91
N LEU A 7 8.45 -3.16 28.33
CA LEU A 7 8.94 -2.17 27.37
C LEU A 7 10.26 -2.68 26.79
N PRO A 8 10.37 -2.92 25.47
CA PRO A 8 11.55 -3.52 24.88
C PRO A 8 12.79 -2.65 25.16
N THR A 9 13.68 -3.21 25.98
CA THR A 9 15.07 -2.78 26.10
C THR A 9 15.65 -2.68 24.71
N GLN A 10 16.21 -1.50 24.38
CA GLN A 10 16.91 -1.13 23.14
C GLN A 10 16.88 -2.22 22.06
N SER A 11 15.77 -2.32 21.32
CA SER A 11 15.65 -3.31 20.24
C SER A 11 16.87 -3.20 19.33
N GLU A 12 17.63 -4.30 19.17
CA GLU A 12 18.74 -4.34 18.23
C GLU A 12 18.32 -3.69 16.91
N LYS A 13 19.15 -2.78 16.39
CA LYS A 13 18.85 -2.11 15.12
C LYS A 13 18.71 -3.18 14.04
N LYS A 14 17.50 -3.39 13.53
CA LYS A 14 17.22 -4.29 12.41
C LYS A 14 17.29 -3.54 11.09
N CYS A 15 17.69 -4.21 10.03
CA CYS A 15 17.58 -3.70 8.68
C CYS A 15 16.11 -3.56 8.29
N ILE A 16 15.69 -2.40 7.82
CA ILE A 16 14.30 -2.14 7.39
C ILE A 16 13.85 -3.02 6.22
N PHE A 17 14.80 -3.53 5.43
CA PHE A 17 14.51 -4.39 4.28
C PHE A 17 14.29 -5.86 4.64
N CYS A 18 15.24 -6.46 5.35
CA CYS A 18 15.27 -7.91 5.58
C CYS A 18 15.05 -8.33 7.04
N GLY A 19 14.94 -7.37 7.97
CA GLY A 19 14.69 -7.63 9.39
C GLY A 19 15.84 -8.23 10.20
N LYS A 20 16.95 -8.55 9.54
CA LYS A 20 18.17 -9.05 10.19
C LYS A 20 19.03 -7.89 10.69
N PRO A 21 19.97 -8.14 11.63
CA PRO A 21 20.98 -7.14 12.00
C PRO A 21 21.73 -6.63 10.76
N PRO A 22 21.90 -5.30 10.58
CA PRO A 22 22.46 -4.73 9.36
C PRO A 22 23.94 -5.08 9.22
N LYS A 23 24.29 -5.69 8.09
CA LYS A 23 25.68 -5.87 7.65
C LYS A 23 26.13 -4.62 6.90
N SER A 24 27.29 -4.06 7.26
CA SER A 24 27.84 -2.81 6.70
C SER A 24 26.85 -1.64 6.77
N LYS A 25 26.81 -0.99 7.95
CA LYS A 25 25.82 0.01 8.37
C LYS A 25 25.56 1.09 7.30
N ASN A 26 24.48 0.94 6.56
CA ASN A 26 23.92 1.96 5.68
C ASN A 26 22.63 2.52 6.31
N LYS A 27 22.14 3.65 5.80
CA LYS A 27 20.86 4.23 6.17
C LYS A 27 19.99 4.38 4.94
N GLU A 28 18.77 3.93 5.07
CA GLU A 28 17.77 3.99 4.02
C GLU A 28 16.80 5.14 4.22
N HIS A 29 16.53 5.89 3.16
CA HIS A 29 15.45 6.87 3.13
C HIS A 29 14.20 6.24 2.53
N VAL A 30 13.27 5.81 3.39
CA VAL A 30 11.98 5.22 2.97
C VAL A 30 11.25 6.09 1.96
N VAL A 31 11.25 7.40 2.19
CA VAL A 31 10.83 8.38 1.19
C VAL A 31 12.09 8.92 0.51
N PRO A 32 12.31 8.63 -0.78
CA PRO A 32 13.58 8.91 -1.42
C PRO A 32 13.92 10.40 -1.44
N LYS A 33 15.21 10.71 -1.35
CA LYS A 33 15.71 12.10 -1.42
C LYS A 33 15.27 12.84 -2.69
N TRP A 34 15.17 12.13 -3.83
CA TRP A 34 14.72 12.75 -5.07
C TRP A 34 13.27 13.24 -4.96
N LEU A 35 12.40 12.48 -4.27
CA LEU A 35 11.01 12.86 -4.07
C LEU A 35 10.91 14.01 -3.08
N ILE A 36 11.71 13.97 -2.02
CA ILE A 36 11.82 15.07 -1.05
C ILE A 36 12.20 16.37 -1.76
N GLY A 37 13.22 16.34 -2.62
CA GLY A 37 13.68 17.51 -3.38
C GLY A 37 12.68 17.97 -4.46
N LEU A 38 11.99 17.03 -5.10
CA LEU A 38 10.96 17.32 -6.13
C LEU A 38 9.77 18.13 -5.57
N THR A 39 9.55 18.05 -4.26
CA THR A 39 8.38 18.66 -3.61
C THR A 39 8.74 19.79 -2.63
N GLY A 40 9.97 20.34 -2.71
CA GLY A 40 10.38 21.51 -1.92
C GLY A 40 11.65 21.28 -1.08
N ASP A 41 11.83 22.11 -0.04
CA ASP A 41 13.04 22.10 0.81
C ASP A 41 13.24 20.75 1.52
N PRO A 42 14.37 20.05 1.36
CA PRO A 42 14.68 18.82 2.08
C PRO A 42 14.83 18.96 3.60
N LYS A 43 15.00 20.19 4.11
CA LYS A 43 15.06 20.47 5.55
C LYS A 43 13.70 20.76 6.17
N ARG A 44 12.62 20.77 5.37
CA ARG A 44 11.27 21.02 5.87
C ARG A 44 10.88 20.02 6.96
N ILE A 45 10.03 20.49 7.86
CA ILE A 45 9.48 19.69 8.95
C ILE A 45 8.29 18.89 8.40
N TRP A 46 8.30 17.59 8.62
CA TRP A 46 7.18 16.70 8.44
C TRP A 46 6.44 16.49 9.75
N HIS A 47 5.12 16.46 9.66
CA HIS A 47 4.23 16.10 10.74
C HIS A 47 3.82 14.64 10.54
N LEU A 48 4.35 13.72 11.34
CA LEU A 48 4.12 12.28 11.22
C LEU A 48 3.37 11.77 12.44
N GLY A 49 2.05 11.98 12.46
CA GLY A 49 1.18 11.61 13.56
C GLY A 49 1.27 12.54 14.77
N VAL A 50 0.70 12.08 15.89
CA VAL A 50 0.62 12.80 17.16
C VAL A 50 1.36 12.04 18.26
N GLU A 51 1.89 12.75 19.24
CA GLU A 51 2.38 12.18 20.51
C GLU A 51 1.17 11.74 21.32
N THR A 52 0.98 10.42 21.45
CA THR A 52 -0.20 9.84 22.10
C THR A 52 -0.09 9.85 23.61
N SER A 53 1.12 9.96 24.16
CA SER A 53 1.34 10.21 25.58
C SER A 53 1.07 11.67 26.00
N ASP A 54 1.08 12.62 25.06
CA ASP A 54 0.77 14.02 25.36
C ASP A 54 -0.76 14.20 25.41
N PRO A 55 -1.35 14.66 26.53
CA PRO A 55 -2.79 14.91 26.63
C PRO A 55 -3.30 15.93 25.59
N ASN A 56 -2.44 16.79 25.06
CA ASN A 56 -2.77 17.76 24.00
C ASN A 56 -2.57 17.19 22.59
N ARG A 57 -2.14 15.93 22.44
CA ARG A 57 -1.89 15.25 21.16
C ARG A 57 -1.04 16.07 20.21
N LYS A 58 0.09 16.59 20.71
CA LYS A 58 1.00 17.43 19.93
C LYS A 58 1.47 16.70 18.66
N LEU A 59 1.55 17.42 17.54
CA LEU A 59 2.06 16.86 16.28
C LEU A 59 3.55 16.50 16.41
N ARG A 60 3.91 15.28 16.00
CA ARG A 60 5.31 14.86 15.95
C ARG A 60 6.01 15.50 14.78
N GLN A 61 7.15 16.13 15.05
CA GLN A 61 7.92 16.85 14.06
C GLN A 61 9.24 16.15 13.75
N PHE A 62 9.48 15.89 12.47
CA PHE A 62 10.74 15.33 12.00
C PHE A 62 11.26 16.13 10.82
N SER A 63 12.57 16.34 10.74
CA SER A 63 13.15 16.81 9.48
C SER A 63 13.01 15.70 8.43
N ALA A 64 12.55 16.03 7.21
CA ALA A 64 12.44 15.07 6.11
C ALA A 64 13.76 14.32 5.86
N GLN A 65 14.89 15.01 5.97
CA GLN A 65 16.23 14.42 5.83
C GLN A 65 16.60 13.44 6.96
N GLN A 66 15.95 13.52 8.12
CA GLN A 66 16.22 12.63 9.25
C GLN A 66 15.35 11.37 9.24
N PHE A 67 14.39 11.26 8.32
CA PHE A 67 13.54 10.08 8.17
C PHE A 67 14.30 8.96 7.43
N GLN A 68 15.25 8.37 8.15
CA GLN A 68 16.16 7.35 7.67
C GLN A 68 16.32 6.20 8.67
N PHE A 69 16.41 4.97 8.18
CA PHE A 69 16.40 3.77 9.02
C PHE A 69 17.58 2.86 8.72
N PRO A 70 18.02 2.00 9.67
CA PRO A 70 19.14 1.08 9.43
C PRO A 70 18.86 0.16 8.25
N ALA A 71 19.86 -0.03 7.39
CA ALA A 71 19.79 -0.94 6.25
C ALA A 71 21.12 -1.66 6.02
N CYS A 72 21.04 -2.90 5.52
CA CYS A 72 22.19 -3.55 4.88
C CYS A 72 22.56 -2.80 3.61
N THR A 73 23.85 -2.72 3.30
CA THR A 73 24.32 -2.08 2.06
C THR A 73 23.74 -2.75 0.81
N GLU A 74 23.84 -4.08 0.71
CA GLU A 74 23.30 -4.88 -0.41
C GLU A 74 21.79 -4.69 -0.61
N CYS A 75 21.01 -4.71 0.48
CA CYS A 75 19.57 -4.45 0.40
C CYS A 75 19.30 -3.04 -0.15
N ASN A 76 20.01 -2.04 0.35
CA ASN A 76 19.83 -0.64 -0.07
C ASN A 76 20.22 -0.44 -1.56
N GLU A 77 21.34 -1.01 -1.99
CA GLU A 77 21.80 -0.93 -3.39
C GLU A 77 20.77 -1.53 -4.35
N ARG A 78 20.20 -2.71 -4.03
CA ARG A 78 19.14 -3.33 -4.85
C ARG A 78 17.94 -2.41 -5.08
N TYR A 79 17.52 -1.67 -4.06
CA TYR A 79 16.38 -0.75 -4.18
C TYR A 79 16.76 0.61 -4.73
N SER A 80 18.04 0.97 -4.75
CA SER A 80 18.52 2.21 -5.37
C SER A 80 18.26 2.19 -6.89
N ASP A 81 18.42 1.03 -7.54
CA ASP A 81 18.11 0.87 -8.96
C ASP A 81 16.62 1.03 -9.24
N LEU A 82 15.75 0.43 -8.40
CA LEU A 82 14.30 0.60 -8.50
C LEU A 82 13.91 2.08 -8.37
N GLU A 83 14.45 2.78 -7.36
CA GLU A 83 14.20 4.20 -7.16
C GLU A 83 14.71 5.08 -8.31
N GLY A 84 15.84 4.71 -8.91
CA GLY A 84 16.39 5.39 -10.07
C GLY A 84 15.42 5.37 -11.25
N ARG A 85 14.82 4.20 -11.52
CA ARG A 85 13.80 4.03 -12.57
C ARG A 85 12.50 4.77 -12.22
N THR A 86 11.96 4.56 -11.03
CA THR A 86 10.66 5.13 -10.63
C THR A 86 10.67 6.65 -10.50
N LYS A 87 11.84 7.27 -10.23
CA LYS A 87 12.00 8.73 -10.33
C LYS A 87 11.60 9.24 -11.71
N GLY A 88 12.10 8.60 -12.78
CA GLY A 88 11.78 8.99 -14.16
C GLY A 88 10.29 8.83 -14.47
N PHE A 89 9.68 7.76 -13.97
CA PHE A 89 8.25 7.50 -14.14
C PHE A 89 7.39 8.54 -13.43
N MET A 90 7.72 8.86 -12.17
CA MET A 90 7.00 9.87 -11.37
C MET A 90 7.06 11.26 -12.02
N VAL A 91 8.24 11.69 -12.49
CA VAL A 91 8.39 12.99 -13.19
C VAL A 91 7.51 13.02 -14.44
N ARG A 92 7.53 11.96 -15.24
CA ARG A 92 6.73 11.88 -16.47
C ARG A 92 5.23 11.96 -16.19
N LEU A 93 4.74 11.25 -15.16
CA LEU A 93 3.35 11.32 -14.74
C LEU A 93 2.94 12.74 -14.32
N LEU A 94 3.78 13.42 -13.55
CA LEU A 94 3.54 14.80 -13.10
C LEU A 94 3.52 15.82 -14.25
N GLU A 95 4.28 15.56 -15.31
CA GLU A 95 4.30 16.34 -16.55
C GLU A 95 3.14 15.99 -17.49
N GLY A 96 2.29 15.04 -17.10
CA GLY A 96 1.11 14.65 -17.87
C GLY A 96 1.38 13.55 -18.92
N GLY A 97 2.56 12.95 -18.95
CA GLY A 97 2.85 11.79 -19.80
C GLY A 97 2.28 10.48 -19.27
N ASP A 98 2.38 9.44 -20.10
CA ASP A 98 1.90 8.08 -19.82
C ASP A 98 3.06 7.10 -19.58
N LEU A 99 2.73 5.98 -18.96
CA LEU A 99 3.66 4.90 -18.64
C LEU A 99 3.27 3.61 -19.32
N LYS A 100 4.27 2.78 -19.64
CA LYS A 100 4.07 1.41 -20.07
C LYS A 100 3.62 0.52 -18.89
N ALA A 101 2.99 -0.61 -19.19
CA ALA A 101 2.59 -1.59 -18.19
C ALA A 101 3.77 -2.09 -17.33
N SER A 102 4.95 -2.31 -17.92
CA SER A 102 6.15 -2.69 -17.15
C SER A 102 6.62 -1.59 -16.19
N GLU A 103 6.46 -0.32 -16.58
CA GLU A 103 6.83 0.83 -15.74
C GLU A 103 5.84 1.00 -14.57
N TRP A 104 4.56 0.65 -14.77
CA TRP A 104 3.58 0.56 -13.68
C TRP A 104 3.88 -0.59 -12.72
N ASP A 105 4.37 -1.75 -13.18
CA ASP A 105 4.79 -2.84 -12.28
C ASP A 105 5.95 -2.42 -11.36
N ASP A 106 6.97 -1.76 -11.92
CA ASP A 106 8.07 -1.14 -11.16
C ASP A 106 7.55 -0.09 -10.17
N LEU A 107 6.60 0.76 -10.60
CA LEU A 107 6.02 1.78 -9.73
C LEU A 107 5.21 1.15 -8.58
N LEU A 108 4.47 0.08 -8.83
CA LEU A 108 3.78 -0.69 -7.78
C LEU A 108 4.76 -1.33 -6.78
N ASP A 109 5.88 -1.90 -7.25
CA ASP A 109 6.96 -2.40 -6.37
C ASP A 109 7.52 -1.29 -5.49
N TRP A 110 7.70 -0.08 -6.05
CA TRP A 110 8.15 1.08 -5.29
C TRP A 110 7.10 1.56 -4.28
N PHE A 111 5.80 1.56 -4.62
CA PHE A 111 4.75 1.90 -3.66
C PHE A 111 4.66 0.89 -2.51
N ASP A 112 4.86 -0.40 -2.77
CA ASP A 112 4.97 -1.41 -1.70
C ASP A 112 6.15 -1.12 -0.78
N LYS A 113 7.32 -0.80 -1.35
CA LYS A 113 8.50 -0.38 -0.60
C LYS A 113 8.20 0.80 0.32
N VAL A 114 7.62 1.87 -0.24
CA VAL A 114 7.29 3.09 0.51
C VAL A 114 6.27 2.79 1.60
N ARG A 115 5.18 2.08 1.30
CA ARG A 115 4.12 1.72 2.27
C ARG A 115 4.67 0.96 3.47
N VAL A 116 5.42 -0.10 3.22
CA VAL A 116 5.98 -0.96 4.28
C VAL A 116 7.08 -0.23 5.02
N GLY A 117 7.91 0.55 4.33
CA GLY A 117 8.91 1.40 4.97
C GLY A 117 8.29 2.47 5.87
N LEU A 118 7.18 3.09 5.46
CA LEU A 118 6.45 4.07 6.27
C LEU A 118 5.87 3.40 7.52
N TRP A 119 5.31 2.20 7.37
CA TRP A 119 4.77 1.41 8.47
C TRP A 119 5.86 1.09 9.49
N LEU A 120 6.96 0.44 9.07
CA LEU A 120 8.10 0.11 9.93
C LEU A 120 8.70 1.35 10.57
N GLY A 121 8.89 2.41 9.78
CA GLY A 121 9.45 3.66 10.26
C GLY A 121 8.61 4.31 11.34
N ASN A 122 7.29 4.38 11.14
CA ASN A 122 6.37 4.90 12.15
C ASN A 122 6.37 4.03 13.41
N MET A 123 6.39 2.71 13.29
CA MET A 123 6.44 1.82 14.46
C MET A 123 7.72 1.99 15.29
N LEU A 124 8.87 2.25 14.63
CA LEU A 124 10.14 2.52 15.32
C LEU A 124 10.14 3.89 16.04
N LEU A 125 9.39 4.86 15.54
CA LEU A 125 9.30 6.21 16.08
C LEU A 125 8.18 6.34 17.14
N ASN A 126 7.10 5.57 17.03
CA ASN A 126 5.93 5.61 17.90
C ASN A 126 6.07 4.67 19.09
N LYS A 127 6.90 5.07 20.06
CA LYS A 127 7.21 4.29 21.28
C LYS A 127 6.20 4.49 22.43
N ASP A 128 5.37 5.51 22.31
CA ASP A 128 4.36 5.97 23.27
C ASP A 128 2.94 5.48 22.91
N TRP A 129 2.84 4.60 21.92
CA TRP A 129 1.63 3.90 21.54
C TRP A 129 1.87 2.39 21.59
N PRO A 130 0.90 1.57 22.05
CA PRO A 130 0.99 0.12 21.93
C PRO A 130 0.90 -0.27 20.44
N THR A 131 2.05 -0.24 19.78
CA THR A 131 2.20 -0.72 18.40
C THR A 131 2.42 -2.23 18.42
N PRO A 132 1.89 -2.97 17.45
CA PRO A 132 2.18 -4.40 17.34
C PRO A 132 3.68 -4.60 17.11
N THR A 133 4.19 -5.81 17.31
CA THR A 133 5.56 -6.10 16.84
C THR A 133 5.51 -6.31 15.32
N PRO A 134 6.37 -5.63 14.52
CA PRO A 134 6.43 -5.89 13.09
C PRO A 134 6.71 -7.37 12.81
N ASN A 135 5.86 -8.00 12.00
CA ASN A 135 5.94 -9.42 11.64
C ASN A 135 6.47 -9.68 10.22
N PHE A 136 6.79 -8.61 9.48
CA PHE A 136 7.43 -8.67 8.16
C PHE A 136 8.24 -7.39 7.91
N HIS A 137 9.10 -7.44 6.90
CA HIS A 137 9.92 -6.32 6.42
C HIS A 137 9.65 -6.06 4.93
N ILE A 138 10.32 -5.06 4.35
CA ILE A 138 10.06 -4.65 2.96
C ILE A 138 10.23 -5.80 1.97
N ASP A 139 11.32 -6.59 2.08
CA ASP A 139 11.62 -7.70 1.16
C ASP A 139 10.55 -8.81 1.18
N GLU A 140 9.86 -8.96 2.30
CA GLU A 140 8.86 -10.01 2.51
C GLU A 140 7.49 -9.61 1.95
N ARG A 141 7.31 -8.34 1.53
CA ARG A 141 6.02 -7.79 1.15
C ARG A 141 5.92 -7.30 -0.29
N ILE A 142 7.00 -6.79 -0.87
CA ILE A 142 6.97 -6.22 -2.22
C ILE A 142 6.49 -7.27 -3.22
N GLY A 143 5.41 -6.95 -3.94
CA GLY A 143 4.87 -7.84 -4.95
C GLY A 143 4.43 -9.20 -4.40
N LYS A 144 3.96 -9.25 -3.15
CA LYS A 144 3.47 -10.49 -2.49
C LYS A 144 1.97 -10.49 -2.19
N LYS A 145 1.24 -9.45 -2.58
CA LYS A 145 -0.21 -9.32 -2.38
C LYS A 145 -0.85 -8.55 -3.51
N ASP A 146 -2.12 -8.86 -3.77
CA ASP A 146 -2.95 -8.05 -4.63
C ASP A 146 -2.80 -6.58 -4.28
N ARG A 147 -2.62 -5.77 -5.32
CA ARG A 147 -2.30 -4.37 -5.18
C ARG A 147 -2.88 -3.57 -6.32
N CYS A 148 -3.26 -2.33 -6.01
CA CYS A 148 -3.64 -1.38 -7.02
C CYS A 148 -3.17 0.03 -6.65
N LEU A 149 -3.09 0.87 -7.68
CA LEU A 149 -2.82 2.28 -7.54
C LEU A 149 -3.88 3.06 -8.31
N LEU A 150 -4.61 3.91 -7.59
CA LEU A 150 -5.61 4.80 -8.15
C LEU A 150 -5.01 6.21 -8.17
N VAL A 151 -4.91 6.79 -9.36
CA VAL A 151 -4.29 8.10 -9.59
C VAL A 151 -5.38 9.13 -9.85
N TYR A 152 -5.39 10.19 -9.06
CA TYR A 152 -6.34 11.29 -9.16
C TYR A 152 -5.59 12.62 -9.35
N PRO A 153 -6.23 13.63 -9.96
CA PRO A 153 -5.68 14.97 -9.97
C PRO A 153 -5.74 15.54 -8.55
N ASN A 154 -4.68 16.26 -8.19
CA ASN A 154 -4.68 17.12 -7.02
C ASN A 154 -5.08 18.55 -7.41
N ARG A 155 -5.28 19.41 -6.42
CA ARG A 155 -5.50 20.84 -6.65
C ARG A 155 -4.33 21.43 -7.47
N PRO A 156 -4.58 22.17 -8.58
CA PRO A 156 -3.55 22.59 -9.53
C PRO A 156 -2.36 23.35 -8.91
N GLU A 157 -2.62 24.09 -7.85
CA GLU A 157 -1.67 24.91 -7.10
C GLU A 157 -0.85 24.13 -6.06
N PHE A 158 -1.21 22.87 -5.76
CA PHE A 158 -0.48 22.11 -4.75
C PHE A 158 0.94 21.82 -5.21
N ARG A 159 1.90 22.24 -4.40
CA ARG A 159 3.31 21.90 -4.51
C ARG A 159 3.74 21.35 -3.15
N GLY A 160 4.10 20.08 -3.11
CA GLY A 160 4.36 19.42 -1.84
C GLY A 160 4.25 17.91 -1.88
N LEU A 161 4.44 17.32 -0.71
CA LEU A 161 4.35 15.91 -0.43
C LEU A 161 3.42 15.71 0.77
N VAL A 162 2.39 14.89 0.62
CA VAL A 162 1.50 14.47 1.71
C VAL A 162 1.47 12.95 1.77
N MET A 163 1.57 12.40 2.97
CA MET A 163 1.43 10.98 3.27
C MET A 163 0.23 10.81 4.19
N SER A 164 -0.97 10.73 3.62
CA SER A 164 -2.21 10.63 4.39
C SER A 164 -2.49 9.18 4.74
N GLY A 165 -2.89 8.98 6.00
CA GLY A 165 -3.14 7.66 6.58
C GLY A 165 -1.90 6.86 6.96
N ALA A 166 -0.67 7.33 6.67
CA ALA A 166 0.53 6.50 6.88
C ALA A 166 1.11 6.52 8.31
N SER A 167 0.49 7.25 9.24
CA SER A 167 1.03 7.50 10.60
C SER A 167 0.00 7.33 11.72
N ASP A 168 -1.15 6.74 11.44
CA ASP A 168 -2.23 6.54 12.41
C ASP A 168 -2.33 5.08 12.92
N PRO A 169 -3.07 4.83 14.01
CA PRO A 169 -3.21 3.49 14.57
C PRO A 169 -3.81 2.46 13.62
N VAL A 170 -4.67 2.85 12.66
CA VAL A 170 -5.24 1.92 11.67
C VAL A 170 -4.11 1.37 10.82
N PHE A 171 -3.24 2.23 10.31
CA PHE A 171 -2.11 1.84 9.47
C PHE A 171 -1.05 1.03 10.22
N MET A 172 -0.83 1.32 11.51
CA MET A 172 0.09 0.55 12.35
C MET A 172 -0.35 -0.91 12.53
N HIS A 173 -1.66 -1.18 12.55
CA HIS A 173 -2.20 -2.53 12.67
C HIS A 173 -2.50 -3.18 11.32
N LYS A 174 -2.85 -2.35 10.33
CA LYS A 174 -3.22 -2.78 8.99
C LYS A 174 -2.60 -1.82 7.96
N PRO A 175 -1.35 -2.06 7.54
CA PRO A 175 -0.68 -1.23 6.54
C PRO A 175 -1.16 -1.57 5.13
N SER A 176 -2.48 -1.59 4.88
CA SER A 176 -3.10 -2.01 3.63
C SER A 176 -3.33 -0.86 2.64
N SER A 177 -3.45 0.37 3.14
CA SER A 177 -3.80 1.52 2.31
C SER A 177 -3.17 2.80 2.81
N PHE A 178 -2.80 3.71 1.91
CA PHE A 178 -2.41 5.08 2.23
C PHE A 178 -2.50 5.96 0.98
N ILE A 179 -2.49 7.27 1.18
CA ILE A 179 -2.34 8.24 0.10
C ILE A 179 -0.92 8.80 0.13
N LEU A 180 -0.31 8.85 -1.06
CA LEU A 180 0.84 9.68 -1.34
C LEU A 180 0.41 10.77 -2.33
N ALA A 181 0.35 12.03 -1.92
CA ALA A 181 0.12 13.13 -2.85
C ALA A 181 1.44 13.82 -3.16
N VAL A 182 1.73 13.98 -4.45
CA VAL A 182 2.97 14.56 -4.97
C VAL A 182 2.57 15.63 -5.96
N ASN A 183 2.74 16.90 -5.60
CA ASN A 183 2.36 18.03 -6.45
C ASN A 183 0.94 17.83 -7.07
N GLY A 184 0.79 17.97 -8.38
CA GLY A 184 -0.49 17.89 -9.06
C GLY A 184 -1.21 16.53 -9.05
N LEU A 185 -0.67 15.48 -8.39
CA LEU A 185 -1.27 14.15 -8.37
C LEU A 185 -1.47 13.60 -6.95
N ILE A 186 -2.54 12.83 -6.78
CA ILE A 186 -2.86 12.04 -5.58
C ILE A 186 -2.79 10.57 -5.98
N PHE A 187 -1.99 9.79 -5.27
CA PHE A 187 -1.86 8.35 -5.46
C PHE A 187 -2.45 7.62 -4.26
N LEU A 188 -3.59 6.96 -4.45
CA LEU A 188 -4.17 6.06 -3.46
C LEU A 188 -3.66 4.65 -3.72
N ASN A 189 -2.81 4.15 -2.83
CA ASN A 189 -2.26 2.80 -2.89
C ASN A 189 -3.07 1.87 -1.99
N LEU A 190 -3.47 0.72 -2.53
CA LEU A 190 -4.12 -0.37 -1.80
C LEU A 190 -3.32 -1.65 -2.01
N SER A 191 -3.14 -2.44 -0.96
CA SER A 191 -2.54 -3.76 -1.03
C SER A 191 -3.01 -4.65 0.13
N SER A 192 -3.65 -5.76 -0.20
CA SER A 192 -4.17 -6.71 0.77
C SER A 192 -4.25 -8.11 0.18
N GLU A 193 -4.41 -9.11 1.04
CA GLU A 193 -4.75 -10.46 0.59
C GLU A 193 -6.05 -10.46 -0.20
N PHE A 194 -6.03 -11.11 -1.37
CA PHE A 194 -7.20 -11.34 -2.24
C PHE A 194 -8.04 -10.10 -2.55
N LEU A 195 -7.45 -8.90 -2.51
CA LEU A 195 -8.12 -7.64 -2.83
C LEU A 195 -8.75 -7.68 -4.23
N LEU A 196 -8.14 -8.42 -5.16
CA LEU A 196 -8.47 -8.42 -6.58
C LEU A 196 -8.71 -9.83 -7.12
N SER A 197 -8.08 -10.84 -6.54
CA SER A 197 -7.97 -12.19 -7.09
C SER A 197 -9.33 -12.76 -7.51
N LYS A 198 -10.33 -12.70 -6.63
CA LYS A 198 -11.67 -13.21 -6.90
C LYS A 198 -12.33 -12.51 -8.10
N ASN A 199 -12.40 -11.18 -8.09
CA ASN A 199 -13.09 -10.41 -9.13
C ASN A 199 -12.27 -10.31 -10.43
N MET A 200 -10.97 -10.56 -10.39
CA MET A 200 -10.12 -10.72 -11.59
C MET A 200 -10.09 -12.17 -12.11
N GLY A 201 -10.83 -13.09 -11.50
CA GLY A 201 -10.95 -14.48 -11.93
C GLY A 201 -9.76 -15.39 -11.59
N PHE A 202 -8.82 -14.90 -10.77
CA PHE A 202 -7.68 -15.66 -10.29
C PHE A 202 -8.04 -16.54 -9.08
N PRO A 203 -7.19 -17.51 -8.72
CA PRO A 203 -7.42 -18.38 -7.58
C PRO A 203 -7.55 -17.62 -6.25
N PHE A 204 -8.56 -17.94 -5.45
CA PHE A 204 -8.82 -17.39 -4.12
C PHE A 204 -9.36 -18.48 -3.17
N PRO A 205 -9.16 -18.35 -1.84
CA PRO A 205 -9.67 -19.32 -0.87
C PRO A 205 -11.15 -19.07 -0.60
N ASN A 206 -11.92 -20.16 -0.45
CA ASN A 206 -13.29 -20.08 0.06
C ASN A 206 -13.35 -20.14 1.57
N GLU A 207 -12.29 -20.64 2.21
CA GLU A 207 -12.23 -20.84 3.65
C GLU A 207 -10.98 -20.16 4.21
N VAL A 208 -11.22 -19.26 5.17
CA VAL A 208 -10.17 -18.61 5.94
C VAL A 208 -10.44 -18.87 7.41
N SER A 209 -9.52 -19.54 8.08
CA SER A 209 -9.58 -19.80 9.52
C SER A 209 -8.41 -19.13 10.23
N TYR A 210 -8.58 -18.84 11.52
CA TYR A 210 -7.56 -18.16 12.32
C TYR A 210 -7.20 -19.03 13.52
N ARG A 211 -5.90 -19.35 13.67
CA ARG A 211 -5.37 -20.06 14.83
C ARG A 211 -4.04 -19.41 15.23
N ASP A 212 -3.84 -19.18 16.53
CA ASP A 212 -2.59 -18.60 17.07
C ASP A 212 -2.13 -17.31 16.35
N GLU A 213 -3.06 -16.38 16.11
CA GLU A 213 -2.84 -15.11 15.40
C GLU A 213 -2.38 -15.25 13.94
N ARG A 214 -2.49 -16.45 13.36
CA ARG A 214 -2.20 -16.73 11.94
C ARG A 214 -3.46 -17.03 11.16
N ALA A 215 -3.49 -16.57 9.92
CA ALA A 215 -4.49 -16.94 8.94
C ALA A 215 -4.09 -18.25 8.25
N TYR A 216 -5.03 -19.18 8.17
CA TYR A 216 -4.94 -20.41 7.39
C TYR A 216 -5.98 -20.32 6.28
N ILE A 217 -5.55 -20.58 5.06
CA ILE A 217 -6.38 -20.48 3.87
C ILE A 217 -6.49 -21.86 3.23
N GLU A 218 -7.71 -22.26 2.92
CA GLU A 218 -8.02 -23.58 2.39
C GLU A 218 -9.11 -23.48 1.32
N ASN A 219 -9.36 -24.61 0.64
CA ASN A 219 -10.43 -24.76 -0.32
C ASN A 219 -10.43 -23.68 -1.42
N PHE A 220 -9.40 -23.69 -2.27
CA PHE A 220 -9.27 -22.71 -3.35
C PHE A 220 -10.30 -22.92 -4.48
N SER A 221 -10.75 -21.83 -5.08
CA SER A 221 -11.53 -21.80 -6.33
C SER A 221 -11.03 -20.66 -7.23
N ALA A 222 -11.46 -20.65 -8.48
CA ALA A 222 -11.27 -19.53 -9.39
C ALA A 222 -12.54 -19.35 -10.21
N GLU A 223 -12.95 -18.09 -10.42
CA GLU A 223 -14.10 -17.80 -11.30
C GLU A 223 -13.72 -18.00 -12.78
N SER A 224 -12.43 -17.87 -13.13
CA SER A 224 -11.92 -17.91 -14.51
C SER A 224 -12.62 -16.92 -15.47
N GLU A 225 -13.21 -15.87 -14.89
CA GLU A 225 -13.83 -14.74 -15.56
C GLU A 225 -13.66 -13.50 -14.69
N MET A 226 -13.69 -12.32 -15.31
CA MET A 226 -13.64 -11.07 -14.56
C MET A 226 -15.04 -10.58 -14.22
N LYS A 227 -15.19 -10.03 -13.01
CA LYS A 227 -16.42 -9.45 -12.49
C LYS A 227 -16.20 -7.96 -12.26
N THR A 228 -17.21 -7.17 -12.61
CA THR A 228 -17.24 -5.72 -12.38
C THR A 228 -18.29 -5.38 -11.31
N PRO A 229 -17.98 -4.52 -10.33
CA PRO A 229 -16.71 -3.83 -10.13
C PRO A 229 -15.60 -4.77 -9.63
N VAL A 230 -14.33 -4.46 -9.93
CA VAL A 230 -13.18 -5.27 -9.48
C VAL A 230 -12.89 -5.10 -7.99
N LEU A 231 -13.08 -3.88 -7.48
CA LEU A 231 -13.02 -3.56 -6.06
C LEU A 231 -14.44 -3.51 -5.52
N ASP A 232 -14.65 -4.17 -4.39
CA ASP A 232 -15.96 -4.17 -3.71
C ASP A 232 -16.30 -2.78 -3.13
N PHE A 233 -15.29 -1.95 -2.85
CA PHE A 233 -15.48 -0.56 -2.42
C PHE A 233 -15.60 0.39 -3.63
N PRO A 234 -16.64 1.24 -3.70
CA PRO A 234 -16.92 2.09 -4.85
C PRO A 234 -16.07 3.37 -4.85
N PHE A 235 -14.79 3.26 -5.24
CA PHE A 235 -13.94 4.43 -5.45
C PHE A 235 -14.45 5.34 -6.57
N HIS A 236 -14.10 6.63 -6.51
CA HIS A 236 -14.33 7.54 -7.63
C HIS A 236 -13.51 7.07 -8.82
N LYS A 237 -13.97 7.36 -10.04
CA LYS A 237 -13.23 7.00 -11.26
C LYS A 237 -11.85 7.69 -11.24
N PRO A 238 -10.74 6.94 -11.25
CA PRO A 238 -9.40 7.53 -11.26
C PRO A 238 -8.99 7.93 -12.68
N GLN A 239 -8.07 8.89 -12.81
CA GLN A 239 -7.44 9.21 -14.09
C GLN A 239 -6.67 7.99 -14.62
N VAL A 240 -6.04 7.23 -13.73
CA VAL A 240 -5.47 5.93 -14.04
C VAL A 240 -5.73 5.00 -12.87
N GLY A 241 -6.33 3.85 -13.13
CA GLY A 241 -6.42 2.74 -12.18
C GLY A 241 -5.62 1.56 -12.71
N VAL A 242 -4.53 1.21 -12.03
CA VAL A 242 -3.76 -0.01 -12.34
C VAL A 242 -3.95 -1.05 -11.26
N PHE A 243 -4.26 -2.27 -11.67
CA PHE A 243 -4.62 -3.38 -10.81
C PHE A 243 -3.74 -4.58 -11.11
N GLN A 244 -3.26 -5.25 -10.07
CA GLN A 244 -2.41 -6.41 -10.22
C GLN A 244 -2.73 -7.44 -9.13
N ALA A 245 -3.24 -8.60 -9.56
CA ALA A 245 -3.41 -9.75 -8.69
C ALA A 245 -2.06 -10.45 -8.51
N ILE A 246 -1.81 -10.97 -7.31
CA ILE A 246 -0.58 -11.68 -6.96
C ILE A 246 -0.93 -13.04 -6.37
N LEU A 247 -0.54 -14.07 -7.11
CA LEU A 247 -0.69 -15.47 -6.73
C LEU A 247 0.20 -15.79 -5.52
N ILE A 248 -0.26 -16.75 -4.72
CA ILE A 248 0.35 -17.12 -3.45
C ILE A 248 1.33 -18.25 -3.70
N GLU A 249 2.60 -17.89 -3.84
CA GLU A 249 3.71 -18.83 -3.99
C GLU A 249 3.71 -19.94 -2.92
N ALA A 250 3.43 -19.58 -1.67
CA ALA A 250 3.37 -20.54 -0.55
C ALA A 250 2.24 -21.57 -0.67
N ALA A 251 1.20 -21.30 -1.47
CA ALA A 251 0.09 -22.20 -1.70
C ALA A 251 0.33 -23.16 -2.87
N MET A 252 1.44 -23.05 -3.60
CA MET A 252 1.75 -23.92 -4.74
C MET A 252 1.96 -25.41 -4.38
N ASN A 253 2.14 -25.72 -3.09
CA ASN A 253 2.20 -27.11 -2.62
C ASN A 253 0.80 -27.77 -2.54
N ASP A 254 -0.27 -26.99 -2.63
CA ASP A 254 -1.64 -27.49 -2.74
C ASP A 254 -1.93 -27.81 -4.22
N GLU A 255 -2.21 -29.08 -4.53
CA GLU A 255 -2.42 -29.56 -5.90
C GLU A 255 -3.60 -28.85 -6.59
N LYS A 256 -4.66 -28.51 -5.85
CA LYS A 256 -5.82 -27.81 -6.40
C LYS A 256 -5.44 -26.37 -6.73
N TYR A 257 -4.72 -25.70 -5.84
CA TYR A 257 -4.23 -24.34 -6.10
C TYR A 257 -3.30 -24.31 -7.31
N ALA A 258 -2.30 -25.20 -7.35
CA ALA A 258 -1.36 -25.31 -8.47
C ALA A 258 -2.08 -25.52 -9.81
N ALA A 259 -3.07 -26.43 -9.86
CA ALA A 259 -3.87 -26.66 -11.06
C ALA A 259 -4.67 -25.42 -11.50
N LEU A 260 -5.22 -24.64 -10.56
CA LEU A 260 -5.92 -23.40 -10.88
C LEU A 260 -4.97 -22.31 -11.41
N VAL A 261 -3.74 -22.23 -10.87
CA VAL A 261 -2.70 -21.32 -11.35
C VAL A 261 -2.23 -21.68 -12.77
N GLU A 262 -2.16 -22.97 -13.10
CA GLU A 262 -1.78 -23.47 -14.42
C GLU A 262 -2.91 -23.43 -15.47
N SER A 263 -4.13 -23.05 -15.06
CA SER A 263 -5.25 -22.88 -15.99
C SER A 263 -4.92 -21.90 -17.11
N GLU A 264 -5.48 -22.13 -18.30
CA GLU A 264 -5.29 -21.24 -19.46
C GLU A 264 -5.66 -19.78 -19.12
N TYR A 265 -6.71 -19.60 -18.32
CA TYR A 265 -7.14 -18.29 -17.87
C TYR A 265 -6.06 -17.56 -17.08
N ALA A 266 -5.53 -18.18 -16.03
CA ALA A 266 -4.51 -17.57 -15.18
C ALA A 266 -3.18 -17.43 -15.91
N ALA A 267 -2.68 -18.51 -16.53
CA ALA A 267 -1.39 -18.55 -17.20
C ALA A 267 -1.26 -17.50 -18.32
N SER A 268 -2.32 -17.28 -19.10
CA SER A 268 -2.33 -16.26 -20.16
C SER A 268 -2.31 -14.82 -19.64
N ARG A 269 -2.55 -14.57 -18.35
CA ARG A 269 -2.63 -13.24 -17.74
C ARG A 269 -1.46 -12.90 -16.82
N MET A 270 -0.47 -13.79 -16.67
CA MET A 270 0.73 -13.52 -15.88
C MET A 270 1.77 -12.71 -16.65
N ILE A 271 2.63 -11.95 -15.96
CA ILE A 271 3.75 -11.22 -16.59
C ILE A 271 4.70 -12.17 -17.33
N GLY A 272 4.82 -13.40 -16.83
CA GLY A 272 5.59 -14.47 -17.46
C GLY A 272 5.26 -15.82 -16.83
N ARG A 273 5.72 -16.90 -17.46
CA ARG A 273 5.36 -18.29 -17.12
C ARG A 273 5.58 -18.67 -15.65
N HIS A 274 6.55 -18.07 -14.97
CA HIS A 274 6.88 -18.36 -13.57
C HIS A 274 6.62 -17.18 -12.63
N SER A 275 6.02 -16.10 -13.15
CA SER A 275 5.68 -14.94 -12.32
C SER A 275 4.44 -15.25 -11.51
N MET A 276 4.46 -14.85 -10.23
CA MET A 276 3.25 -14.82 -9.39
C MET A 276 2.45 -13.52 -9.59
N LYS A 277 2.95 -12.57 -10.39
CA LYS A 277 2.27 -11.30 -10.65
C LYS A 277 1.48 -11.37 -11.96
N SER A 278 0.21 -10.98 -11.92
CA SER A 278 -0.56 -10.74 -13.14
C SER A 278 0.07 -9.60 -13.95
N ARG A 279 -0.21 -9.57 -15.25
CA ARG A 279 -0.03 -8.36 -16.06
C ARG A 279 -0.83 -7.22 -15.45
N ILE A 280 -0.40 -5.99 -15.72
CA ILE A 280 -1.15 -4.80 -15.31
C ILE A 280 -2.52 -4.85 -15.98
N CYS A 281 -3.55 -4.70 -15.17
CA CYS A 281 -4.93 -4.64 -15.60
C CYS A 281 -5.45 -3.22 -15.43
N THR A 282 -6.21 -2.72 -16.41
CA THR A 282 -6.99 -1.48 -16.31
C THR A 282 -8.47 -1.77 -16.56
N PHE A 283 -9.31 -0.87 -16.04
CA PHE A 283 -10.76 -0.90 -16.23
C PHE A 283 -11.16 0.39 -16.92
N GLU A 284 -11.58 0.27 -18.18
CA GLU A 284 -11.99 1.38 -19.04
C GLU A 284 -13.49 1.29 -19.30
N ASP A 285 -14.08 2.34 -19.88
CA ASP A 285 -15.51 2.35 -20.22
C ASP A 285 -15.88 1.26 -21.24
N VAL A 286 -14.90 0.79 -22.01
CA VAL A 286 -15.05 -0.29 -23.02
C VAL A 286 -14.83 -1.70 -22.46
N GLY A 287 -14.46 -1.82 -21.18
CA GLY A 287 -14.24 -3.09 -20.50
C GLY A 287 -12.87 -3.20 -19.84
N VAL A 288 -12.42 -4.44 -19.64
CA VAL A 288 -11.22 -4.74 -18.86
C VAL A 288 -10.09 -5.19 -19.77
N LYS A 289 -8.87 -4.71 -19.52
CA LYS A 289 -7.70 -5.00 -20.35
C LYS A 289 -6.49 -5.40 -19.50
N PHE A 290 -5.89 -6.55 -19.82
CA PHE A 290 -4.54 -6.91 -19.37
C PHE A 290 -3.51 -6.49 -20.40
N HIS A 291 -2.59 -5.61 -20.01
CA HIS A 291 -1.61 -5.02 -20.90
C HIS A 291 -0.35 -5.88 -21.01
N ALA A 292 0.16 -6.06 -22.22
CA ALA A 292 1.52 -6.54 -22.44
C ALA A 292 2.54 -5.51 -21.90
N PRO A 293 3.76 -5.95 -21.49
CA PRO A 293 4.71 -5.08 -20.80
C PRO A 293 5.02 -3.75 -21.50
N GLU A 294 5.07 -3.75 -22.83
CA GLU A 294 5.42 -2.58 -23.65
C GLU A 294 4.23 -1.67 -23.98
N GLU A 295 3.00 -2.11 -23.71
CA GLU A 295 1.80 -1.32 -23.99
C GLU A 295 1.70 -0.13 -23.04
N ILE A 296 1.33 1.01 -23.60
CA ILE A 296 1.05 2.23 -22.84
C ILE A 296 -0.31 2.06 -22.14
N VAL A 297 -0.34 2.38 -20.85
CA VAL A 297 -1.58 2.47 -20.09
C VAL A 297 -2.09 3.91 -20.19
N GLU A 298 -3.19 4.08 -20.92
CA GLU A 298 -3.78 5.38 -21.19
C GLU A 298 -4.57 5.93 -20.00
N LYS A 299 -4.64 7.26 -19.92
CA LYS A 299 -5.47 7.95 -18.93
C LYS A 299 -6.93 7.88 -19.33
N SER A 300 -7.79 7.61 -18.36
CA SER A 300 -9.23 7.78 -18.49
C SER A 300 -9.54 9.25 -18.78
N ASN A 301 -10.36 9.49 -19.79
CA ASN A 301 -10.93 10.81 -20.03
C ASN A 301 -12.05 11.04 -19.00
N ILE A 302 -11.75 11.81 -17.95
CA ILE A 302 -12.74 12.19 -16.93
C ILE A 302 -13.27 13.59 -17.29
N PRO A 303 -14.55 13.73 -17.63
CA PRO A 303 -15.17 15.03 -17.84
C PRO A 303 -14.91 15.95 -16.65
N LYS A 304 -14.67 17.24 -16.89
CA LYS A 304 -14.37 18.21 -15.83
C LYS A 304 -15.44 18.25 -14.74
N ASN A 305 -16.70 17.97 -15.08
CA ASN A 305 -17.83 17.94 -14.16
C ASN A 305 -17.84 16.69 -13.25
N ASP A 306 -17.09 15.65 -13.62
CA ASP A 306 -16.96 14.40 -12.85
C ASP A 306 -15.71 14.41 -11.95
N LEU A 307 -14.85 15.43 -12.09
CA LEU A 307 -13.74 15.65 -11.18
C LEU A 307 -14.27 16.05 -9.79
N ARG A 308 -13.69 15.44 -8.77
CA ARG A 308 -14.01 15.73 -7.38
C ARG A 308 -12.96 16.67 -6.78
N PRO A 309 -13.34 17.50 -5.79
CA PRO A 309 -12.37 18.18 -4.95
C PRO A 309 -11.35 17.19 -4.37
N SER A 310 -10.12 17.66 -4.14
CA SER A 310 -9.08 16.80 -3.58
C SER A 310 -9.47 16.21 -2.23
N SER A 311 -10.23 16.95 -1.40
CA SER A 311 -10.76 16.49 -0.10
C SER A 311 -11.53 15.17 -0.23
N ASP A 312 -12.38 15.03 -1.26
CA ASP A 312 -13.19 13.83 -1.48
C ASP A 312 -12.28 12.61 -1.70
N TYR A 313 -11.20 12.75 -2.48
CA TYR A 313 -10.24 11.66 -2.69
C TYR A 313 -9.53 11.25 -1.39
N TYR A 314 -9.21 12.21 -0.51
CA TYR A 314 -8.70 11.90 0.84
C TYR A 314 -9.76 11.23 1.71
N ALA A 315 -11.02 11.68 1.65
CA ALA A 315 -12.13 11.06 2.36
C ALA A 315 -12.34 9.60 1.92
N GLN A 316 -12.19 9.29 0.63
CA GLN A 316 -12.30 7.92 0.11
C GLN A 316 -11.30 6.95 0.76
N LEU A 317 -10.07 7.38 1.06
CA LEU A 317 -9.12 6.55 1.82
C LEU A 317 -9.72 6.13 3.17
N TYR A 318 -10.27 7.09 3.90
CA TYR A 318 -10.79 6.83 5.23
C TYR A 318 -12.12 6.06 5.18
N HIS A 319 -13.00 6.32 4.22
CA HIS A 319 -14.18 5.49 3.99
C HIS A 319 -13.81 4.05 3.62
N TYR A 320 -12.81 3.85 2.77
CA TYR A 320 -12.31 2.52 2.45
C TYR A 320 -11.77 1.81 3.70
N ARG A 321 -11.05 2.52 4.57
CA ARG A 321 -10.58 1.95 5.84
C ARG A 321 -11.70 1.57 6.79
N GLN A 322 -12.80 2.33 6.84
CA GLN A 322 -13.98 1.91 7.60
C GLN A 322 -14.53 0.59 7.06
N TYR A 323 -14.72 0.51 5.73
CA TYR A 323 -15.15 -0.69 5.04
C TYR A 323 -14.22 -1.88 5.32
N ASP A 324 -12.91 -1.68 5.20
CA ASP A 324 -11.89 -2.72 5.39
C ASP A 324 -11.81 -3.20 6.85
N LEU A 325 -12.07 -2.33 7.82
CA LEU A 325 -12.23 -2.69 9.23
C LEU A 325 -13.52 -3.46 9.50
N ASP A 326 -14.63 -3.12 8.82
CA ASP A 326 -15.88 -3.87 8.93
C ASP A 326 -15.76 -5.27 8.32
N VAL A 327 -15.07 -5.40 7.17
CA VAL A 327 -14.69 -6.71 6.62
C VAL A 327 -13.78 -7.46 7.59
N ALA A 328 -12.82 -6.80 8.27
CA ALA A 328 -12.00 -7.48 9.27
C ALA A 328 -12.84 -8.00 10.45
N LYS A 329 -13.86 -7.27 10.91
CA LYS A 329 -14.72 -7.71 12.02
C LYS A 329 -15.44 -9.02 11.75
N THR A 330 -15.85 -9.28 10.50
CA THR A 330 -16.52 -10.55 10.15
C THR A 330 -15.56 -11.74 10.25
N HIS A 331 -14.27 -11.51 9.98
CA HIS A 331 -13.22 -12.53 10.04
C HIS A 331 -12.61 -12.69 11.43
N PHE A 332 -12.63 -11.64 12.26
CA PHE A 332 -12.03 -11.59 13.60
C PHE A 332 -13.03 -11.16 14.68
N PRO A 333 -14.11 -11.91 14.95
CA PRO A 333 -15.16 -11.50 15.89
C PRO A 333 -14.62 -11.28 17.32
N GLY A 334 -13.57 -11.99 17.72
CA GLY A 334 -12.89 -11.82 19.01
C GLY A 334 -12.23 -10.44 19.22
N ASN A 335 -11.94 -9.71 18.13
CA ASN A 335 -11.26 -8.41 18.15
C ASN A 335 -12.22 -7.22 18.01
N THR A 336 -13.53 -7.44 18.09
CA THR A 336 -14.55 -6.41 17.80
C THR A 336 -14.31 -5.08 18.53
N LYS A 337 -14.02 -5.11 19.84
CA LYS A 337 -13.78 -3.87 20.61
C LYS A 337 -12.59 -3.07 20.10
N PHE A 338 -11.51 -3.77 19.73
CA PHE A 338 -10.30 -3.14 19.23
C PHE A 338 -10.50 -2.57 17.81
N LEU A 339 -11.21 -3.30 16.95
CA LEU A 339 -11.55 -2.84 15.60
C LEU A 339 -12.48 -1.61 15.66
N GLU A 340 -13.48 -1.59 16.54
CA GLU A 340 -14.32 -0.41 16.77
C GLU A 340 -13.52 0.81 17.23
N PHE A 341 -12.54 0.60 18.11
CA PHE A 341 -11.64 1.67 18.52
C PHE A 341 -10.82 2.24 17.35
N LEU A 342 -10.29 1.38 16.47
CA LEU A 342 -9.61 1.84 15.25
C LEU A 342 -10.54 2.62 14.32
N LYS A 343 -11.81 2.20 14.20
CA LYS A 343 -12.84 2.93 13.44
C LYS A 343 -13.06 4.35 13.99
N GLN A 344 -13.09 4.53 15.31
CA GLN A 344 -13.22 5.86 15.92
C GLN A 344 -12.04 6.78 15.59
N TYR A 345 -10.81 6.27 15.60
CA TYR A 345 -9.64 7.04 15.14
C TYR A 345 -9.79 7.51 13.69
N ASN A 346 -10.30 6.63 12.84
CA ASN A 346 -10.48 6.90 11.43
C ASN A 346 -11.65 7.88 11.15
N LEU A 347 -12.67 7.95 12.02
CA LEU A 347 -13.72 8.98 11.97
C LEU A 347 -13.17 10.37 12.25
N GLY A 348 -12.29 10.52 13.25
CA GLY A 348 -11.64 11.82 13.52
C GLY A 348 -10.79 12.32 12.33
N ALA A 349 -10.27 11.42 11.49
CA ALA A 349 -9.59 11.82 10.26
C ALA A 349 -10.57 12.28 9.15
N LEU A 350 -11.78 11.72 9.10
CA LEU A 350 -12.86 12.17 8.20
C LEU A 350 -13.35 13.58 8.56
N GLU A 351 -13.47 13.89 9.86
CA GLU A 351 -13.78 15.24 10.34
C GLU A 351 -12.71 16.26 9.88
N GLN A 352 -11.43 15.89 9.93
CA GLN A 352 -10.32 16.77 9.52
C GLN A 352 -10.27 17.05 8.02
N VAL A 353 -10.76 16.14 7.17
CA VAL A 353 -10.87 16.38 5.72
C VAL A 353 -12.16 17.10 5.32
N GLY A 354 -13.04 17.41 6.28
CA GLY A 354 -14.20 18.27 6.10
C GLY A 354 -15.49 17.56 5.69
N GLU A 355 -15.65 16.26 6.00
CA GLU A 355 -16.82 15.46 5.59
C GLU A 355 -17.81 15.11 6.73
N LEU A 356 -17.50 15.46 7.98
CA LEU A 356 -18.37 15.21 9.15
C LEU A 356 -18.57 16.45 10.01
#